data_AF-A0A257HV96-F1
#
_entry.id   AF-A0A257HV96-F1
#
_cell.length_a   1.000
_cell.length_b   1.000
_cell.length_c   1.000
_cell.angle_alpha   90.00
_cell.angle_beta   90.00
_cell.angle_gamma   90.00
#
_symmetry.space_group_name_H-M   'P 1'
#
loop_
_entity.id
_entity.type
_entity.pdbx_description
1 polymer ?
#
loop_
_entity_poly.entity_id
_entity_poly.type
_entity_poly.pdbx_seq_one_letter_code
_entity_poly.pdbx_strand_id
1 'polypeptide(L)'
;MLFSLLLVQCKKDGTNASGISRAFVNTPDSTLFSPFYDSTVVPYADTKPGINDIVVTKSVRSIIRNNCVSAGCHGGGGVKPYLDSYESVMTMVTPGNPEASQLFQLVTTSDLNKAMPPVNYGVDLTVSEKNIIYNWIKNGAKPNPGIEDYRPAAIALIGIGCSSGNCHNQATASGAWARKGLLGALTTTDSSTFIFTNQTSGSVTTYSQLKNPKLTSVWTAYKDSVKKFYSDTLANASFRPYKIFATPVSASSTRGPLNTYDDILMDVMYPKSIRSNSSVVFTDGNGKSFYVKGDPLIATSSMLSRVDTTILLAAPRTKVFATKNQGDMSYSDGGLKPSEIAIIKGWYFGDPNIPAVWKFGTDGAGIFKYTYSGKIITK
;
A
#
# COMPACT_ATOMS: atom_id res chain seq x y z
N MET A 1 19.46 52.44 -2.33
CA MET A 1 19.23 51.05 -1.86
C MET A 1 19.61 50.10 -2.99
N LEU A 2 20.82 49.54 -2.94
CA LEU A 2 21.19 48.43 -3.83
C LEU A 2 20.53 47.17 -3.25
N PHE A 3 19.55 46.62 -3.95
CA PHE A 3 19.11 45.24 -3.72
C PHE A 3 20.29 44.34 -4.09
N SER A 4 21.00 43.83 -3.08
CA SER A 4 21.98 42.77 -3.29
C SER A 4 21.18 41.52 -3.71
N LEU A 5 21.12 41.26 -5.02
CA LEU A 5 20.72 39.94 -5.49
C LEU A 5 21.70 38.95 -4.88
N LEU A 6 21.22 38.15 -3.93
CA LEU A 6 21.88 36.91 -3.53
C LEU A 6 21.95 36.02 -4.78
N LEU A 7 22.99 36.22 -5.58
CA LEU A 7 23.40 35.32 -6.64
C LEU A 7 23.76 34.01 -5.95
N VAL A 8 22.84 33.04 -5.96
CA VAL A 8 23.11 31.68 -5.54
C VAL A 8 24.14 31.10 -6.49
N GLN A 9 25.42 31.23 -6.13
CA GLN A 9 26.55 30.73 -6.91
C GLN A 9 26.84 29.29 -6.49
N CYS A 10 26.88 28.37 -7.45
CA CYS A 10 27.18 26.96 -7.24
C CYS A 10 28.68 26.77 -6.95
N LYS A 11 29.14 27.12 -5.74
CA LYS A 11 30.55 27.00 -5.36
C LYS A 11 30.73 25.99 -4.23
N LYS A 12 31.96 25.53 -4.03
CA LYS A 12 32.26 24.41 -3.13
C LYS A 12 32.79 24.87 -1.76
N ASP A 13 32.77 26.17 -1.50
CA ASP A 13 33.35 26.85 -0.34
C ASP A 13 32.27 27.44 0.60
N GLY A 14 32.38 27.22 1.93
CA GLY A 14 31.47 27.81 2.92
C GLY A 14 31.69 27.35 4.37
N THR A 15 31.46 28.27 5.33
CA THR A 15 31.78 28.09 6.77
C THR A 15 31.00 26.97 7.45
N ASN A 16 29.79 26.65 6.97
CA ASN A 16 28.92 25.62 7.56
C ASN A 16 29.12 24.22 6.97
N ALA A 17 30.08 24.06 6.06
CA ALA A 17 30.21 22.83 5.29
C ALA A 17 30.68 21.62 6.10
N SER A 18 31.47 21.85 7.14
CA SER A 18 32.09 20.81 7.98
C SER A 18 31.17 20.23 9.07
N GLY A 19 29.98 20.80 9.29
CA GLY A 19 29.09 20.41 10.40
C GLY A 19 27.90 19.52 10.05
N ILE A 20 27.63 19.27 8.76
CA ILE A 20 26.42 18.56 8.31
C ILE A 20 26.80 17.15 7.84
N SER A 21 26.32 16.12 8.54
CA SER A 21 26.42 14.74 8.08
C SER A 21 25.47 14.52 6.88
N ARG A 22 26.05 14.32 5.69
CA ARG A 22 25.31 14.13 4.42
C ARG A 22 25.09 12.66 4.04
N ALA A 23 25.74 11.76 4.78
CA ALA A 23 25.70 10.33 4.52
C ALA A 23 24.27 9.79 4.66
N PHE A 24 23.92 8.90 3.74
CA PHE A 24 22.69 8.13 3.85
C PHE A 24 22.93 6.99 4.85
N VAL A 25 22.62 7.24 6.13
CA VAL A 25 22.98 6.34 7.25
C VAL A 25 21.90 5.29 7.57
N ASN A 26 20.78 5.30 6.84
CA ASN A 26 19.64 4.45 7.12
C ASN A 26 19.51 3.35 6.06
N THR A 27 18.96 2.19 6.45
CA THR A 27 18.43 1.24 5.49
C THR A 27 17.36 1.95 4.65
N PRO A 28 17.43 1.91 3.31
CA PRO A 28 16.44 2.57 2.47
C PRO A 28 15.02 2.12 2.79
N ASP A 29 14.13 3.08 3.02
CA ASP A 29 12.71 2.85 3.18
C ASP A 29 12.09 2.55 1.82
N SER A 30 12.03 1.26 1.48
CA SER A 30 11.42 0.78 0.24
C SER A 30 9.92 1.06 0.12
N THR A 31 9.24 1.48 1.20
CA THR A 31 7.79 1.72 1.19
C THR A 31 7.40 3.07 0.57
N LEU A 32 8.37 3.93 0.27
CA LEU A 32 8.12 5.19 -0.42
C LEU A 32 7.90 4.97 -1.92
N PHE A 33 6.72 5.35 -2.41
CA PHE A 33 6.46 5.39 -3.85
C PHE A 33 7.37 6.40 -4.52
N SER A 34 8.22 5.94 -5.44
CA SER A 34 9.39 6.68 -5.92
C SER A 34 9.39 6.85 -7.44
N PRO A 35 8.46 7.62 -8.02
CA PRO A 35 8.35 7.81 -9.45
C PRO A 35 9.37 8.84 -9.97
N PHE A 36 9.61 8.84 -11.28
CA PHE A 36 10.36 9.93 -11.91
C PHE A 36 9.53 11.21 -12.02
N TYR A 37 8.27 11.14 -12.44
CA TYR A 37 7.37 12.29 -12.61
C TYR A 37 6.45 12.49 -11.41
N ASP A 38 6.09 13.76 -11.14
CA ASP A 38 5.21 14.14 -10.01
C ASP A 38 3.77 13.62 -10.16
N SER A 39 3.38 13.30 -11.39
CA SER A 39 2.07 12.76 -11.73
C SER A 39 2.24 11.51 -12.58
N THR A 40 1.60 10.42 -12.15
CA THR A 40 1.60 9.13 -12.85
C THR A 40 0.16 8.62 -12.97
N VAL A 41 -0.31 8.40 -14.19
CA VAL A 41 -1.57 7.69 -14.43
C VAL A 41 -1.34 6.20 -14.24
N VAL A 42 -2.17 5.55 -13.42
CA VAL A 42 -2.01 4.13 -13.10
C VAL A 42 -2.46 3.25 -14.27
N PRO A 43 -1.91 2.02 -14.39
CA PRO A 43 -2.46 1.04 -15.30
C PRO A 43 -3.95 0.81 -15.04
N TYR A 44 -4.73 0.58 -16.11
CA TYR A 44 -6.18 0.35 -16.05
C TYR A 44 -7.03 1.53 -15.53
N ALA A 45 -6.50 2.76 -15.56
CA ALA A 45 -7.24 3.98 -15.30
C ALA A 45 -8.53 4.11 -16.14
N ASP A 46 -9.45 4.96 -15.68
CA ASP A 46 -10.66 5.28 -16.46
C ASP A 46 -10.31 5.94 -17.81
N THR A 47 -11.25 5.96 -18.76
CA THR A 47 -11.13 6.68 -20.05
C THR A 47 -10.73 8.14 -19.83
N LYS A 48 -11.26 8.75 -18.78
CA LYS A 48 -10.81 10.04 -18.25
C LYS A 48 -10.30 9.80 -16.83
N PRO A 49 -8.98 9.64 -16.62
CA PRO A 49 -8.43 9.33 -15.31
C PRO A 49 -8.92 10.29 -14.22
N GLY A 50 -9.55 9.73 -13.20
CA GLY A 50 -10.01 10.48 -12.03
C GLY A 50 -8.89 10.67 -11.00
N ILE A 51 -9.20 11.35 -9.89
CA ILE A 51 -8.24 11.55 -8.79
C ILE A 51 -7.72 10.22 -8.20
N ASN A 52 -8.52 9.15 -8.23
CA ASN A 52 -8.14 7.80 -7.76
C ASN A 52 -7.38 6.97 -8.81
N ASP A 53 -7.11 7.54 -9.99
CA ASP A 53 -6.33 6.93 -11.07
C ASP A 53 -4.98 7.62 -11.30
N ILE A 54 -4.69 8.69 -10.55
CA ILE A 54 -3.50 9.50 -10.72
C ILE A 54 -2.76 9.55 -9.39
N VAL A 55 -1.53 9.04 -9.39
CA VAL A 55 -0.62 9.24 -8.27
C VAL A 55 0.00 10.61 -8.41
N VAL A 56 -0.28 11.50 -7.45
CA VAL A 56 0.40 12.80 -7.30
C VAL A 56 1.26 12.76 -6.05
N THR A 57 2.57 12.88 -6.21
CA THR A 57 3.54 12.83 -5.10
C THR A 57 4.83 13.59 -5.44
N LYS A 58 5.69 13.80 -4.45
CA LYS A 58 7.06 14.24 -4.67
C LYS A 58 7.82 13.16 -5.44
N SER A 59 8.49 13.55 -6.53
CA SER A 59 9.17 12.65 -7.46
C SER A 59 10.65 12.98 -7.61
N VAL A 60 11.40 12.12 -8.29
CA VAL A 60 12.81 12.40 -8.62
C VAL A 60 12.94 13.70 -9.41
N ARG A 61 12.04 13.97 -10.36
CA ARG A 61 12.10 15.19 -11.17
C ARG A 61 11.93 16.45 -10.32
N SER A 62 10.97 16.50 -9.39
CA SER A 62 10.81 17.68 -8.53
C SER A 62 11.95 17.83 -7.54
N ILE A 63 12.49 16.72 -7.01
CA ILE A 63 13.67 16.75 -6.13
C ILE A 63 14.88 17.34 -6.87
N ILE A 64 15.19 16.82 -8.06
CA ILE A 64 16.31 17.32 -8.88
C ILE A 64 16.06 18.77 -9.29
N ARG A 65 14.84 19.10 -9.73
CA ARG A 65 14.52 20.48 -10.14
C ARG A 65 14.74 21.47 -9.00
N ASN A 66 14.22 21.16 -7.81
CA ASN A 66 14.23 22.09 -6.69
C ASN A 66 15.61 22.24 -6.04
N ASN A 67 16.42 21.17 -6.06
CA ASN A 67 17.71 21.15 -5.37
C ASN A 67 18.91 21.35 -6.29
N CYS A 68 18.78 21.08 -7.60
CA CYS A 68 19.93 21.04 -8.53
C CYS A 68 19.77 21.93 -9.76
N VAL A 69 18.54 22.14 -10.24
CA VAL A 69 18.27 22.86 -11.49
C VAL A 69 17.99 24.34 -11.20
N SER A 70 19.04 25.13 -11.28
CA SER A 70 18.97 26.60 -11.33
C SER A 70 19.68 27.11 -12.58
N ALA A 71 19.42 28.37 -12.96
CA ALA A 71 20.06 28.98 -14.13
C ALA A 71 21.60 28.97 -14.04
N GLY A 72 22.16 29.01 -12.82
CA GLY A 72 23.61 28.97 -12.60
C GLY A 72 24.19 27.57 -12.36
N CYS A 73 23.36 26.56 -12.03
CA CYS A 73 23.80 25.21 -11.73
C CYS A 73 23.44 24.25 -12.88
N HIS A 74 22.58 23.25 -12.67
CA HIS A 74 22.31 22.21 -13.67
C HIS A 74 21.12 22.50 -14.60
N GLY A 75 20.72 23.77 -14.77
CA GLY A 75 19.74 24.20 -15.77
C GLY A 75 20.38 24.54 -17.12
N GLY A 76 19.59 24.59 -18.20
CA GLY A 76 20.06 24.77 -19.59
C GLY A 76 20.93 25.99 -19.93
N GLY A 77 21.23 26.86 -18.96
CA GLY A 77 22.20 27.98 -19.07
C GLY A 77 23.38 27.92 -18.10
N GLY A 78 23.46 26.89 -17.24
CA GLY A 78 24.48 26.75 -16.20
C GLY A 78 25.56 25.72 -16.55
N VAL A 79 26.07 25.02 -15.53
CA VAL A 79 27.12 24.00 -15.63
C VAL A 79 26.58 22.63 -16.03
N LYS A 80 27.31 21.93 -16.90
CA LYS A 80 27.00 20.55 -17.30
C LYS A 80 27.33 19.56 -16.17
N PRO A 81 26.63 18.40 -16.08
CA PRO A 81 25.51 17.99 -16.94
C PRO A 81 24.24 18.79 -16.66
N TYR A 82 23.37 18.93 -17.67
CA TYR A 82 22.03 19.47 -17.46
C TYR A 82 21.11 18.38 -16.89
N LEU A 83 20.22 18.73 -15.96
CA LEU A 83 19.40 17.78 -15.19
C LEU A 83 17.89 18.10 -15.28
N ASP A 84 17.45 18.70 -16.38
CA ASP A 84 16.10 19.19 -16.59
C ASP A 84 15.15 18.21 -17.33
N SER A 85 15.70 17.12 -17.88
CA SER A 85 14.95 16.04 -18.55
C SER A 85 15.22 14.67 -17.95
N TYR A 86 14.39 13.67 -18.29
CA TYR A 86 14.62 12.28 -17.91
C TYR A 86 15.93 11.76 -18.48
N GLU A 87 16.13 11.96 -19.78
CA GLU A 87 17.29 11.50 -20.53
C GLU A 87 18.59 12.09 -19.96
N SER A 88 18.56 13.37 -19.60
CA SER A 88 19.72 14.07 -19.06
C SER A 88 20.09 13.56 -17.66
N VAL A 89 19.10 13.31 -16.79
CA VAL A 89 19.31 12.67 -15.48
C VAL A 89 19.86 11.25 -15.63
N MET A 90 19.36 10.49 -16.61
CA MET A 90 19.80 9.11 -16.85
C MET A 90 21.29 9.00 -17.23
N THR A 91 21.92 10.07 -17.72
CA THR A 91 23.38 10.08 -17.97
C THR A 91 24.22 9.89 -16.71
N MET A 92 23.65 10.14 -15.53
CA MET A 92 24.30 9.99 -14.23
C MET A 92 23.85 8.76 -13.44
N VAL A 93 23.01 7.92 -14.05
CA VAL A 93 22.31 6.82 -13.38
C VAL A 93 22.66 5.50 -14.04
N THR A 94 23.01 4.52 -13.22
CA THR A 94 23.07 3.10 -13.60
C THR A 94 21.79 2.43 -13.10
N PRO A 95 20.82 2.12 -13.99
CA PRO A 95 19.57 1.47 -13.60
C PRO A 95 19.80 0.20 -12.78
N GLY A 96 19.08 0.06 -11.67
CA GLY A 96 19.17 -1.09 -10.76
C GLY A 96 20.37 -1.04 -9.80
N ASN A 97 21.28 -0.06 -9.93
CA ASN A 97 22.47 0.04 -9.10
C ASN A 97 22.68 1.47 -8.57
N PRO A 98 22.02 1.85 -7.46
CA PRO A 98 22.20 3.15 -6.82
C PRO A 98 23.66 3.44 -6.47
N GLU A 99 24.38 2.45 -5.97
CA GLU A 99 25.75 2.60 -5.50
C GLU A 99 26.75 2.85 -6.64
N ALA A 100 26.47 2.36 -7.85
CA ALA A 100 27.22 2.67 -9.07
C ALA A 100 26.73 3.94 -9.79
N SER A 101 25.65 4.57 -9.33
CA SER A 101 25.08 5.76 -9.96
C SER A 101 25.76 7.02 -9.44
N GLN A 102 26.41 7.78 -10.33
CA GLN A 102 27.09 9.03 -9.99
C GLN A 102 26.12 10.02 -9.32
N LEU A 103 24.87 10.09 -9.79
CA LEU A 103 23.83 10.93 -9.16
C LEU A 103 23.70 10.64 -7.66
N PHE A 104 23.57 9.36 -7.29
CA PHE A 104 23.36 8.96 -5.90
C PHE A 104 24.63 9.17 -5.07
N GLN A 105 25.79 8.78 -5.60
CA GLN A 105 27.09 8.99 -4.94
C GLN A 105 27.31 10.47 -4.56
N LEU A 106 26.97 11.41 -5.46
CA LEU A 106 27.19 12.83 -5.21
C LEU A 106 26.23 13.41 -4.17
N VAL A 107 24.99 12.91 -4.07
CA VAL A 107 24.02 13.40 -3.06
C VAL A 107 24.21 12.77 -1.68
N THR A 108 25.03 11.72 -1.56
CA THR A 108 25.30 11.03 -0.28
C THR A 108 26.75 11.07 0.18
N THR A 109 27.69 11.57 -0.63
CA THR A 109 29.11 11.59 -0.28
C THR A 109 29.41 12.53 0.90
N SER A 110 30.36 12.12 1.75
CA SER A 110 30.94 12.96 2.80
C SER A 110 32.08 13.85 2.29
N ASP A 111 32.56 13.65 1.06
CA ASP A 111 33.54 14.53 0.43
C ASP A 111 32.86 15.82 -0.03
N LEU A 112 32.96 16.86 0.79
CA LEU A 112 32.30 18.17 0.59
C LEU A 112 32.73 18.85 -0.73
N ASN A 113 33.89 18.50 -1.28
CA ASN A 113 34.36 19.02 -2.58
C ASN A 113 33.68 18.34 -3.77
N LYS A 114 33.03 17.19 -3.55
CA LYS A 114 32.28 16.45 -4.56
C LYS A 114 30.78 16.53 -4.35
N ALA A 115 30.36 16.77 -3.12
CA ALA A 115 28.97 16.64 -2.73
C ALA A 115 28.03 17.62 -3.48
N MET A 116 26.86 17.11 -3.87
CA MET A 116 25.81 17.85 -4.59
C MET A 116 24.49 17.81 -3.82
N PRO A 117 23.71 18.91 -3.76
CA PRO A 117 24.10 20.27 -4.16
C PRO A 117 25.37 20.73 -3.43
N PRO A 118 26.13 21.70 -4.00
CA PRO A 118 27.32 22.22 -3.35
C PRO A 118 26.95 22.76 -1.96
N VAL A 119 27.84 22.61 -0.98
CA VAL A 119 27.47 22.88 0.42
C VAL A 119 27.10 24.35 0.66
N ASN A 120 27.67 25.25 -0.15
CA ASN A 120 27.38 26.68 -0.11
C ASN A 120 25.97 27.04 -0.65
N TYR A 121 25.32 26.11 -1.35
CA TYR A 121 23.96 26.27 -1.89
C TYR A 121 22.94 26.36 -0.75
N GLY A 122 23.33 25.96 0.47
CA GLY A 122 22.52 26.11 1.68
C GLY A 122 21.35 25.15 1.79
N VAL A 123 21.21 24.21 0.84
CA VAL A 123 20.17 23.18 0.83
C VAL A 123 20.83 21.81 0.63
N ASP A 124 20.51 20.85 1.50
CA ASP A 124 20.80 19.43 1.30
C ASP A 124 19.47 18.68 1.10
N LEU A 125 19.54 17.54 0.41
CA LEU A 125 18.40 16.64 0.29
C LEU A 125 18.10 16.02 1.65
N THR A 126 16.82 15.97 1.99
CA THR A 126 16.32 15.23 3.15
C THR A 126 16.54 13.72 2.99
N VAL A 127 16.50 12.98 4.09
CA VAL A 127 16.58 11.51 4.07
C VAL A 127 15.48 10.90 3.19
N SER A 128 14.25 11.45 3.20
CA SER A 128 13.16 10.95 2.36
C SER A 128 13.41 11.20 0.87
N GLU A 129 13.98 12.34 0.50
CA GLU A 129 14.35 12.63 -0.90
C GLU A 129 15.48 11.72 -1.39
N LYS A 130 16.48 11.47 -0.55
CA LYS A 130 17.54 10.49 -0.83
C LYS A 130 16.97 9.08 -1.01
N ASN A 131 15.97 8.69 -0.20
CA ASN A 131 15.25 7.43 -0.37
C ASN A 131 14.48 7.36 -1.70
N ILE A 132 13.78 8.41 -2.09
CA ILE A 132 13.03 8.45 -3.36
C ILE A 132 14.00 8.26 -4.54
N ILE A 133 15.14 8.95 -4.55
CA ILE A 133 16.16 8.77 -5.59
C ILE A 133 16.72 7.34 -5.55
N TYR A 134 17.07 6.84 -4.37
CA TYR A 134 17.61 5.49 -4.19
C TYR A 134 16.67 4.42 -4.75
N ASN A 135 15.41 4.44 -4.31
CA ASN A 135 14.40 3.46 -4.69
C ASN A 135 14.10 3.53 -6.19
N TRP A 136 13.95 4.73 -6.76
CA TRP A 136 13.76 4.91 -8.19
C TRP A 136 14.90 4.28 -9.00
N ILE A 137 16.17 4.54 -8.62
CA ILE A 137 17.32 3.93 -9.29
C ILE A 137 17.31 2.41 -9.13
N LYS A 138 17.12 1.93 -7.89
CA LYS A 138 17.08 0.49 -7.56
C LYS A 138 16.01 -0.26 -8.34
N ASN A 139 14.88 0.40 -8.60
CA ASN A 139 13.75 -0.12 -9.36
C ASN A 139 13.94 0.00 -10.89
N GLY A 140 15.15 0.34 -11.35
CA GLY A 140 15.50 0.39 -12.76
C GLY A 140 15.35 1.76 -13.40
N ALA A 141 15.17 2.82 -12.61
CA ALA A 141 15.17 4.21 -13.04
C ALA A 141 14.20 4.50 -14.21
N LYS A 142 13.02 3.88 -14.18
CA LYS A 142 12.05 3.95 -15.28
C LYS A 142 11.36 5.32 -15.34
N PRO A 143 10.94 5.79 -16.52
CA PRO A 143 10.16 7.03 -16.63
C PRO A 143 8.76 6.84 -16.04
N ASN A 144 8.19 5.64 -16.20
CA ASN A 144 6.90 5.25 -15.63
C ASN A 144 7.11 4.14 -14.58
N PRO A 145 6.42 4.21 -13.42
CA PRO A 145 6.55 3.22 -12.35
C PRO A 145 6.16 1.80 -12.75
N GLY A 146 6.90 0.83 -12.23
CA GLY A 146 6.62 -0.61 -12.34
C GLY A 146 6.02 -1.20 -11.06
N ILE A 147 5.80 -2.51 -11.05
CA ILE A 147 5.21 -3.21 -9.90
C ILE A 147 6.11 -3.13 -8.65
N GLU A 148 7.41 -3.04 -8.84
CA GLU A 148 8.43 -2.82 -7.81
C GLU A 148 8.29 -1.46 -7.11
N ASP A 149 7.72 -0.45 -7.76
CA ASP A 149 7.41 0.84 -7.16
C ASP A 149 6.07 0.80 -6.42
N TYR A 150 5.05 0.19 -7.04
CA TYR A 150 3.70 0.14 -6.49
C TYR A 150 3.58 -0.79 -5.28
N ARG A 151 4.16 -2.00 -5.34
CA ARG A 151 3.89 -3.06 -4.35
C ARG A 151 4.30 -2.65 -2.94
N PRO A 152 5.56 -2.27 -2.64
CA PRO A 152 5.95 -1.96 -1.27
C PRO A 152 5.12 -0.81 -0.67
N ALA A 153 4.87 0.23 -1.47
CA ALA A 153 4.07 1.38 -1.07
C ALA A 153 2.60 0.99 -0.81
N ALA A 154 1.97 0.24 -1.70
CA ALA A 154 0.60 -0.22 -1.52
C ALA A 154 0.44 -1.11 -0.28
N ILE A 155 1.37 -2.04 -0.05
CA ILE A 155 1.35 -2.91 1.13
C ILE A 155 1.52 -2.10 2.42
N ALA A 156 2.40 -1.11 2.44
CA ALA A 156 2.55 -0.21 3.58
C ALA A 156 1.30 0.64 3.81
N LEU A 157 0.71 1.21 2.76
CA LEU A 157 -0.53 1.99 2.83
C LEU A 157 -1.70 1.16 3.35
N ILE A 158 -1.87 -0.08 2.89
CA ILE A 158 -2.89 -0.99 3.41
C ILE A 158 -2.60 -1.36 4.85
N GLY A 159 -1.33 -1.70 5.14
CA GLY A 159 -0.87 -2.07 6.47
C GLY A 159 -1.09 -0.97 7.51
N ILE A 160 -0.88 0.30 7.16
CA ILE A 160 -1.04 1.45 8.06
C ILE A 160 -2.48 1.99 8.04
N GLY A 161 -3.05 2.20 6.85
CA GLY A 161 -4.35 2.83 6.66
C GLY A 161 -5.52 1.94 7.07
N CYS A 162 -5.38 0.62 6.95
CA CYS A 162 -6.45 -0.31 7.31
C CYS A 162 -6.31 -0.90 8.74
N SER A 163 -5.16 -0.75 9.41
CA SER A 163 -4.88 -1.33 10.73
C SER A 163 -5.47 -0.53 11.90
N SER A 164 -6.67 0.01 11.77
CA SER A 164 -7.34 0.67 12.89
C SER A 164 -7.68 -0.34 13.98
N GLY A 165 -7.65 0.12 15.25
CA GLY A 165 -8.03 -0.65 16.45
C GLY A 165 -9.33 -1.45 16.32
N ASN A 166 -10.26 -0.95 15.49
CA ASN A 166 -11.60 -1.48 15.31
C ASN A 166 -11.76 -2.44 14.11
N CYS A 167 -10.95 -2.32 13.05
CA CYS A 167 -11.22 -2.99 11.77
C CYS A 167 -10.23 -4.10 11.44
N HIS A 168 -8.94 -3.79 11.29
CA HIS A 168 -7.88 -4.78 11.01
C HIS A 168 -6.73 -4.72 12.01
N ASN A 169 -7.01 -4.26 13.24
CA ASN A 169 -6.05 -4.34 14.33
C ASN A 169 -5.54 -5.76 14.49
N GLN A 170 -4.27 -5.88 14.87
CA GLN A 170 -3.71 -7.14 15.28
C GLN A 170 -4.45 -7.57 16.54
N ALA A 171 -5.44 -8.42 16.33
CA ALA A 171 -6.17 -9.15 17.34
C ALA A 171 -6.69 -8.30 18.51
N THR A 172 -7.89 -7.71 18.40
CA THR A 172 -8.64 -7.47 19.64
C THR A 172 -8.63 -8.78 20.43
N ALA A 173 -8.01 -8.81 21.61
CA ALA A 173 -7.81 -10.04 22.39
C ALA A 173 -9.13 -10.77 22.71
N SER A 174 -10.27 -10.14 22.41
CA SER A 174 -11.61 -10.72 22.35
C SER A 174 -11.83 -11.79 21.28
N GLY A 175 -10.89 -12.04 20.36
CA GLY A 175 -10.88 -13.28 19.57
C GLY A 175 -12.00 -13.47 18.55
N ALA A 176 -12.72 -12.42 18.18
CA ALA A 176 -13.91 -12.52 17.30
C ALA A 176 -13.61 -12.96 15.84
N TRP A 177 -12.33 -13.14 15.49
CA TRP A 177 -11.87 -13.73 14.24
C TRP A 177 -11.29 -15.14 14.41
N ALA A 178 -11.10 -15.64 15.64
CA ALA A 178 -10.55 -16.96 15.94
C ALA A 178 -11.64 -17.95 16.36
N ARG A 179 -11.32 -19.26 16.29
CA ARG A 179 -12.21 -20.33 16.76
C ARG A 179 -12.35 -20.29 18.29
N LYS A 180 -13.57 -20.45 18.82
CA LYS A 180 -13.83 -20.61 20.26
C LYS A 180 -12.93 -21.71 20.85
N GLY A 181 -12.30 -21.43 21.99
CA GLY A 181 -11.38 -22.34 22.67
C GLY A 181 -9.94 -22.34 22.14
N LEU A 182 -9.66 -21.85 20.92
CA LEU A 182 -8.29 -21.82 20.38
C LEU A 182 -7.40 -20.80 21.11
N LEU A 183 -7.98 -19.68 21.54
CA LEU A 183 -7.27 -18.72 22.37
C LEU A 183 -6.91 -19.30 23.74
N GLY A 184 -7.65 -20.29 24.24
CA GLY A 184 -7.52 -20.80 25.60
C GLY A 184 -7.76 -19.71 26.64
N ALA A 185 -7.23 -19.90 27.85
CA ALA A 185 -7.11 -18.82 28.82
C ALA A 185 -5.96 -17.89 28.38
N LEU A 186 -6.28 -16.63 28.12
CA LEU A 186 -5.26 -15.60 27.83
C LEU A 186 -4.67 -15.09 29.15
N THR A 187 -3.37 -14.90 29.17
CA THR A 187 -2.63 -14.26 30.27
C THR A 187 -2.23 -12.84 29.88
N THR A 188 -1.77 -12.03 30.84
CA THR A 188 -1.20 -10.71 30.57
C THR A 188 0.03 -10.78 29.66
N THR A 189 0.70 -11.94 29.58
CA THR A 189 1.84 -12.17 28.69
C THR A 189 1.44 -12.48 27.25
N ASP A 190 0.16 -12.74 26.97
CA ASP A 190 -0.34 -13.03 25.61
C ASP A 190 -0.77 -11.77 24.85
N SER A 191 -0.88 -10.63 25.54
CA SER A 191 -1.38 -9.38 24.96
C SER A 191 -0.56 -8.14 25.31
N SER A 192 -0.75 -7.10 24.53
CA SER A 192 -0.34 -5.72 24.80
C SER A 192 -1.58 -4.81 24.76
N THR A 193 -1.49 -3.66 25.41
CA THR A 193 -2.55 -2.65 25.39
C THR A 193 -2.05 -1.43 24.61
N PHE A 194 -2.91 -0.88 23.76
CA PHE A 194 -2.69 0.44 23.19
C PHE A 194 -3.96 1.28 23.29
N ILE A 195 -3.76 2.59 23.25
CA ILE A 195 -4.81 3.58 23.44
C ILE A 195 -4.94 4.37 22.14
N PHE A 196 -6.16 4.48 21.64
CA PHE A 196 -6.51 5.38 20.55
C PHE A 196 -7.23 6.58 21.12
N THR A 197 -6.75 7.78 20.79
CA THR A 197 -7.48 9.02 21.07
C THR A 197 -8.01 9.55 19.75
N ASN A 198 -9.33 9.65 19.64
CA ASN A 198 -9.97 10.30 18.51
C ASN A 198 -9.58 11.79 18.52
N GLN A 199 -8.87 12.24 17.49
CA GLN A 199 -8.36 13.61 17.42
C GLN A 199 -9.45 14.67 17.24
N THR A 200 -10.65 14.28 16.80
CA THR A 200 -11.79 15.18 16.61
C THR A 200 -12.67 15.26 17.85
N SER A 201 -12.98 14.13 18.48
CA SER A 201 -13.88 14.08 19.65
C SER A 201 -13.16 14.05 21.00
N GLY A 202 -11.84 13.87 21.02
CA GLY A 202 -11.05 13.63 22.23
C GLY A 202 -11.32 12.27 22.90
N SER A 203 -12.19 11.43 22.33
CA SER A 203 -12.58 10.16 22.94
C SER A 203 -11.42 9.18 22.97
N VAL A 204 -11.20 8.57 24.13
CA VAL A 204 -10.13 7.60 24.36
C VAL A 204 -10.71 6.18 24.34
N THR A 205 -10.17 5.30 23.50
CA THR A 205 -10.54 3.89 23.41
C THR A 205 -9.32 3.02 23.65
N THR A 206 -9.45 2.08 24.58
CA THR A 206 -8.38 1.12 24.91
C THR A 206 -8.58 -0.18 24.15
N TYR A 207 -7.53 -0.62 23.47
CA TYR A 207 -7.50 -1.87 22.72
C TYR A 207 -6.51 -2.85 23.34
N SER A 208 -6.94 -4.09 23.51
CA SER A 208 -6.06 -5.21 23.83
C SER A 208 -5.70 -5.95 22.55
N GLN A 209 -4.41 -6.19 22.34
CA GLN A 209 -3.82 -6.78 21.14
C GLN A 209 -3.07 -8.06 21.50
N LEU A 210 -3.32 -9.18 20.81
CA LEU A 210 -2.45 -10.35 20.98
C LEU A 210 -1.04 -10.04 20.49
N LYS A 211 -0.02 -10.51 21.22
CA LYS A 211 1.38 -10.41 20.79
C LYS A 211 1.97 -11.78 20.48
N ASN A 212 3.15 -11.78 19.86
CA ASN A 212 3.87 -13.01 19.55
C ASN A 212 4.34 -13.70 20.84
N PRO A 213 4.36 -15.05 20.89
CA PRO A 213 4.09 -15.98 19.79
C PRO A 213 2.61 -16.35 19.59
N LYS A 214 1.71 -15.98 20.52
CA LYS A 214 0.30 -16.36 20.50
C LYS A 214 -0.43 -15.82 19.27
N LEU A 215 -0.18 -14.57 18.88
CA LEU A 215 -0.72 -13.96 17.67
C LEU A 215 -0.39 -14.80 16.42
N THR A 216 0.89 -15.10 16.19
CA THR A 216 1.33 -15.90 15.04
C THR A 216 0.67 -17.27 15.01
N SER A 217 0.60 -17.97 16.14
CA SER A 217 0.00 -19.31 16.21
C SER A 217 -1.48 -19.29 15.82
N VAL A 218 -2.27 -18.40 16.43
CA VAL A 218 -3.72 -18.31 16.20
C VAL A 218 -4.02 -17.83 14.77
N TRP A 219 -3.25 -16.85 14.28
CA TRP A 219 -3.44 -16.30 12.94
C TRP A 219 -3.05 -17.30 11.84
N THR A 220 -1.95 -18.02 12.02
CA THR A 220 -1.53 -19.08 11.07
C THR A 220 -2.61 -20.15 10.96
N ALA A 221 -3.10 -20.64 12.10
CA ALA A 221 -4.22 -21.60 12.09
C ALA A 221 -5.43 -21.05 11.32
N TYR A 222 -5.83 -19.81 11.58
CA TYR A 222 -6.94 -19.16 10.85
C TYR A 222 -6.70 -19.14 9.33
N LYS A 223 -5.51 -18.72 8.90
CA LYS A 223 -5.14 -18.68 7.48
C LYS A 223 -5.23 -20.06 6.82
N ASP A 224 -4.69 -21.08 7.47
CA ASP A 224 -4.65 -22.44 6.95
C ASP A 224 -6.04 -23.02 6.71
N SER A 225 -6.98 -22.81 7.63
CA SER A 225 -8.37 -23.26 7.42
C SER A 225 -9.12 -22.48 6.37
N VAL A 226 -8.92 -21.17 6.24
CA VAL A 226 -9.55 -20.44 5.15
C VAL A 226 -9.03 -20.96 3.82
N LYS A 227 -7.71 -21.07 3.68
CA LYS A 227 -7.06 -21.62 2.48
C LYS A 227 -7.55 -23.04 2.20
N LYS A 228 -7.68 -23.89 3.23
CA LYS A 228 -8.17 -25.28 3.11
C LYS A 228 -9.66 -25.38 2.78
N PHE A 229 -10.51 -24.57 3.39
CA PHE A 229 -11.96 -24.57 3.17
C PHE A 229 -12.31 -24.26 1.72
N TYR A 230 -11.58 -23.36 1.08
CA TYR A 230 -11.84 -22.95 -0.31
C TYR A 230 -11.01 -23.68 -1.36
N SER A 231 -9.99 -24.45 -0.98
CA SER A 231 -9.13 -25.15 -1.95
C SER A 231 -9.72 -26.46 -2.48
N ASP A 232 -10.69 -27.09 -1.80
CA ASP A 232 -11.33 -28.32 -2.34
C ASP A 232 -12.69 -28.69 -1.69
N THR A 233 -13.77 -28.11 -2.25
CA THR A 233 -15.19 -28.54 -2.19
C THR A 233 -15.82 -28.93 -0.82
N LEU A 234 -17.08 -29.36 -0.85
CA LEU A 234 -17.94 -29.74 0.30
C LEU A 234 -17.26 -30.70 1.31
N ALA A 235 -16.29 -31.51 0.88
CA ALA A 235 -15.53 -32.42 1.73
C ALA A 235 -14.71 -31.71 2.82
N ASN A 236 -14.22 -30.50 2.54
CA ASN A 236 -13.48 -29.68 3.50
C ASN A 236 -14.37 -28.68 4.26
N ALA A 237 -15.69 -28.82 4.16
CA ALA A 237 -16.64 -27.99 4.88
C ALA A 237 -16.53 -28.14 6.42
N SER A 238 -15.82 -29.17 6.92
CA SER A 238 -15.41 -29.29 8.32
C SER A 238 -14.32 -28.29 8.73
N PHE A 239 -13.51 -27.79 7.78
CA PHE A 239 -12.43 -26.81 7.98
C PHE A 239 -12.91 -25.36 7.86
N ARG A 240 -14.18 -25.08 8.14
CA ARG A 240 -14.78 -23.72 8.05
C ARG A 240 -13.82 -22.66 8.60
N PRO A 241 -13.70 -21.48 7.94
CA PRO A 241 -12.89 -20.36 8.43
C PRO A 241 -13.02 -20.24 9.94
N TYR A 242 -11.90 -20.32 10.68
CA TYR A 242 -11.85 -20.45 12.15
C TYR A 242 -12.75 -19.41 12.86
N LYS A 243 -14.03 -19.75 13.01
CA LYS A 243 -15.06 -19.06 13.78
C LYS A 243 -16.01 -20.15 14.24
N ILE A 244 -16.09 -20.38 15.56
CA ILE A 244 -17.21 -21.17 16.08
C ILE A 244 -18.38 -20.21 16.21
N PHE A 245 -19.32 -20.32 15.28
CA PHE A 245 -20.67 -19.78 15.44
C PHE A 245 -21.50 -20.82 16.21
N ALA A 246 -21.18 -21.03 17.48
CA ALA A 246 -22.06 -21.80 18.37
C ALA A 246 -22.65 -20.83 19.39
N THR A 247 -23.90 -21.07 19.74
CA THR A 247 -24.64 -20.31 20.75
C THR A 247 -23.96 -20.45 22.13
N PRO A 248 -23.78 -19.35 22.90
CA PRO A 248 -24.00 -17.96 22.49
C PRO A 248 -22.91 -17.49 21.52
N VAL A 249 -23.38 -16.94 20.40
CA VAL A 249 -22.63 -16.54 19.23
C VAL A 249 -21.77 -15.31 19.57
N SER A 250 -20.48 -15.32 19.25
CA SER A 250 -19.77 -14.04 19.17
C SER A 250 -20.30 -13.31 17.94
N ALA A 251 -21.23 -12.37 18.16
CA ALA A 251 -21.91 -11.59 17.12
C ALA A 251 -20.95 -10.64 16.35
N SER A 252 -19.69 -10.56 16.75
CA SER A 252 -18.74 -9.61 16.19
C SER A 252 -18.10 -10.12 14.90
N SER A 253 -18.48 -9.51 13.78
CA SER A 253 -17.82 -9.68 12.48
C SER A 253 -16.53 -8.85 12.43
N THR A 254 -15.56 -9.16 13.28
CA THR A 254 -14.23 -8.51 13.23
C THR A 254 -13.38 -9.13 12.13
N ARG A 255 -12.46 -8.33 11.59
CA ARG A 255 -11.55 -8.75 10.52
C ARG A 255 -10.21 -9.13 11.13
N GLY A 256 -9.51 -10.05 10.48
CA GLY A 256 -8.14 -10.39 10.83
C GLY A 256 -7.16 -9.26 10.43
N PRO A 257 -5.89 -9.35 10.88
CA PRO A 257 -4.85 -8.39 10.54
C PRO A 257 -4.55 -8.35 9.04
N LEU A 258 -3.96 -7.24 8.59
CA LEU A 258 -3.41 -7.03 7.25
C LEU A 258 -1.91 -6.67 7.33
N ASN A 259 -1.20 -7.26 8.28
CA ASN A 259 0.17 -6.84 8.66
C ASN A 259 1.22 -7.27 7.65
N THR A 260 0.99 -8.39 6.96
CA THR A 260 1.93 -8.97 6.02
C THR A 260 1.31 -9.07 4.64
N TYR A 261 2.16 -9.18 3.63
CA TYR A 261 1.72 -9.38 2.26
C TYR A 261 0.87 -10.64 2.07
N ASP A 262 1.19 -11.76 2.77
CA ASP A 262 0.37 -12.98 2.75
C ASP A 262 -1.02 -12.74 3.35
N ASP A 263 -1.14 -11.89 4.38
CA ASP A 263 -2.43 -11.56 4.99
C ASP A 263 -3.32 -10.76 4.03
N ILE A 264 -2.70 -9.83 3.29
CA ILE A 264 -3.38 -9.03 2.28
C ILE A 264 -3.81 -9.91 1.10
N LEU A 265 -2.92 -10.75 0.58
CA LEU A 265 -3.26 -11.69 -0.50
C LEU A 265 -4.38 -12.65 -0.08
N MET A 266 -4.36 -13.12 1.16
CA MET A 266 -5.45 -13.93 1.71
C MET A 266 -6.79 -13.17 1.72
N ASP A 267 -6.82 -11.88 2.08
CA ASP A 267 -8.05 -11.08 2.04
C ASP A 267 -8.51 -10.76 0.61
N VAL A 268 -7.59 -10.69 -0.36
CA VAL A 268 -7.92 -10.59 -1.79
C VAL A 268 -8.55 -11.88 -2.30
N MET A 269 -7.92 -13.03 -2.02
CA MET A 269 -8.36 -14.33 -2.51
C MET A 269 -9.61 -14.86 -1.79
N TYR A 270 -9.83 -14.44 -0.55
CA TYR A 270 -10.94 -14.88 0.28
C TYR A 270 -11.56 -13.68 1.01
N PRO A 271 -12.30 -12.81 0.28
CA PRO A 271 -12.85 -11.58 0.86
C PRO A 271 -13.73 -11.85 2.08
N LYS A 272 -13.75 -10.90 3.03
CA LYS A 272 -14.57 -10.97 4.25
C LYS A 272 -16.03 -11.38 3.99
N SER A 273 -16.63 -10.86 2.91
CA SER A 273 -18.03 -11.13 2.52
C SER A 273 -18.32 -12.59 2.19
N ILE A 274 -17.29 -13.42 2.00
CA ILE A 274 -17.40 -14.86 1.76
C ILE A 274 -17.12 -15.64 3.05
N ARG A 275 -16.07 -15.27 3.79
CA ARG A 275 -15.57 -16.02 4.95
C ARG A 275 -16.26 -15.71 6.28
N SER A 276 -17.23 -14.79 6.33
CA SER A 276 -18.02 -14.54 7.54
C SER A 276 -19.34 -13.81 7.26
N ASN A 277 -20.42 -14.26 7.90
CA ASN A 277 -21.72 -13.59 7.93
C ASN A 277 -22.37 -13.68 9.32
N SER A 278 -23.34 -12.80 9.62
CA SER A 278 -24.13 -12.84 10.86
C SER A 278 -25.31 -13.82 10.82
N SER A 279 -25.68 -14.31 9.63
CA SER A 279 -26.70 -15.33 9.40
C SER A 279 -26.18 -16.51 8.59
N VAL A 280 -26.90 -17.64 8.64
CA VAL A 280 -26.62 -18.83 7.83
C VAL A 280 -26.75 -18.46 6.35
N VAL A 281 -25.74 -18.79 5.56
CA VAL A 281 -25.69 -18.54 4.10
C VAL A 281 -25.66 -19.81 3.26
N PHE A 282 -25.34 -20.95 3.88
CA PHE A 282 -25.26 -22.24 3.21
C PHE A 282 -25.65 -23.34 4.19
N THR A 283 -26.40 -24.33 3.73
CA THR A 283 -26.71 -25.56 4.47
C THR A 283 -26.34 -26.73 3.58
N ASP A 284 -25.59 -27.70 4.11
CA ASP A 284 -25.22 -28.89 3.32
C ASP A 284 -26.36 -29.91 3.24
N GLY A 285 -26.17 -30.94 2.41
CA GLY A 285 -27.15 -32.03 2.25
C GLY A 285 -27.40 -32.86 3.52
N ASN A 286 -26.59 -32.69 4.57
CA ASN A 286 -26.76 -33.33 5.88
C ASN A 286 -27.42 -32.39 6.91
N GLY A 287 -27.96 -31.24 6.47
CA GLY A 287 -28.65 -30.28 7.34
C GLY A 287 -27.73 -29.40 8.18
N LYS A 288 -26.42 -29.40 7.92
CA LYS A 288 -25.46 -28.59 8.69
C LYS A 288 -25.46 -27.15 8.17
N SER A 289 -25.70 -26.17 9.04
CA SER A 289 -25.71 -24.75 8.68
C SER A 289 -24.33 -24.10 8.72
N PHE A 290 -24.03 -23.19 7.78
CA PHE A 290 -22.75 -22.50 7.58
C PHE A 290 -22.97 -20.99 7.42
N TYR A 291 -22.10 -20.20 8.04
CA TYR A 291 -22.07 -18.72 7.98
C TYR A 291 -21.02 -18.20 6.98
N VAL A 292 -20.56 -19.09 6.11
CA VAL A 292 -19.54 -18.85 5.10
C VAL A 292 -20.09 -19.32 3.76
N LYS A 293 -19.85 -18.56 2.71
CA LYS A 293 -20.32 -18.92 1.36
C LYS A 293 -19.45 -20.07 0.85
N GLY A 294 -20.06 -21.05 0.19
CA GLY A 294 -19.35 -22.23 -0.34
C GLY A 294 -18.50 -21.95 -1.58
N ASP A 295 -18.73 -20.83 -2.25
CA ASP A 295 -17.99 -20.40 -3.43
C ASP A 295 -17.39 -19.01 -3.20
N PRO A 296 -16.06 -18.85 -3.24
CA PRO A 296 -15.43 -17.55 -3.07
C PRO A 296 -15.71 -16.62 -4.26
N LEU A 297 -16.05 -17.16 -5.43
CA LEU A 297 -16.24 -16.37 -6.65
C LEU A 297 -17.62 -15.69 -6.75
N ILE A 298 -18.47 -15.83 -5.73
CA ILE A 298 -19.70 -15.03 -5.55
C ILE A 298 -19.50 -13.85 -4.59
N ALA A 299 -18.24 -13.38 -4.46
CA ALA A 299 -17.89 -12.26 -3.60
C ALA A 299 -18.59 -10.99 -4.07
N THR A 300 -19.22 -10.29 -3.14
CA THR A 300 -19.84 -9.00 -3.42
C THR A 300 -18.91 -7.84 -3.09
N SER A 301 -17.77 -8.11 -2.45
CA SER A 301 -16.73 -7.14 -2.13
C SER A 301 -15.34 -7.70 -2.41
N SER A 302 -14.40 -6.80 -2.73
CA SER A 302 -12.99 -7.08 -2.97
C SER A 302 -12.15 -6.12 -2.12
N MET A 303 -10.84 -6.35 -2.02
CA MET A 303 -9.94 -5.38 -1.36
C MET A 303 -10.01 -4.02 -2.06
N LEU A 304 -9.88 -3.99 -3.39
CA LEU A 304 -9.87 -2.75 -4.15
C LEU A 304 -11.21 -1.98 -4.07
N SER A 305 -12.34 -2.68 -4.22
CA SER A 305 -13.67 -2.04 -4.14
C SER A 305 -14.02 -1.51 -2.74
N ARG A 306 -13.21 -1.80 -1.71
CA ARG A 306 -13.37 -1.28 -0.34
C ARG A 306 -12.56 -0.01 -0.09
N VAL A 307 -11.59 0.29 -0.94
CA VAL A 307 -10.69 1.45 -0.82
C VAL A 307 -10.80 2.40 -2.01
N ASP A 308 -11.55 2.02 -3.05
CA ASP A 308 -11.82 2.86 -4.20
C ASP A 308 -13.32 2.93 -4.50
N THR A 309 -13.91 4.08 -4.23
CA THR A 309 -15.32 4.39 -4.48
C THR A 309 -15.63 4.66 -5.96
N THR A 310 -14.61 4.86 -6.80
CA THR A 310 -14.80 5.16 -8.23
C THR A 310 -15.11 3.94 -9.08
N ILE A 311 -15.11 2.74 -8.48
CA ILE A 311 -15.37 1.47 -9.18
C ILE A 311 -16.49 0.68 -8.53
N LEU A 312 -17.23 -0.06 -9.36
CA LEU A 312 -18.22 -1.06 -8.96
C LEU A 312 -17.63 -2.45 -9.20
N LEU A 313 -17.83 -3.33 -8.23
CA LEU A 313 -17.44 -4.73 -8.34
C LEU A 313 -18.62 -5.57 -8.86
N ALA A 314 -18.34 -6.48 -9.76
CA ALA A 314 -19.16 -7.63 -10.07
C ALA A 314 -18.64 -8.88 -9.35
N ALA A 315 -19.54 -9.78 -8.98
CA ALA A 315 -19.12 -11.08 -8.48
C ALA A 315 -18.32 -11.83 -9.57
N PRO A 316 -17.12 -12.36 -9.26
CA PRO A 316 -16.25 -12.95 -10.27
C PRO A 316 -16.86 -14.02 -11.17
N ARG A 317 -17.79 -14.82 -10.62
CA ARG A 317 -18.52 -15.87 -11.35
C ARG A 317 -19.76 -15.36 -12.05
N THR A 318 -20.66 -14.65 -11.36
CA THR A 318 -21.98 -14.31 -11.92
C THR A 318 -21.95 -13.08 -12.80
N LYS A 319 -20.88 -12.26 -12.74
CA LYS A 319 -20.72 -11.03 -13.52
C LYS A 319 -21.78 -9.96 -13.26
N VAL A 320 -22.59 -10.15 -12.23
CA VAL A 320 -23.60 -9.16 -11.83
C VAL A 320 -22.88 -8.05 -11.07
N PHE A 321 -22.81 -6.87 -11.69
CA PHE A 321 -22.29 -5.67 -11.05
C PHE A 321 -23.18 -5.23 -9.90
N ALA A 322 -22.55 -4.83 -8.79
CA ALA A 322 -23.25 -4.13 -7.74
C ALA A 322 -23.88 -2.83 -8.29
N THR A 323 -25.07 -2.49 -7.80
CA THR A 323 -25.76 -1.24 -8.15
C THR A 323 -25.16 -0.02 -7.47
N LYS A 324 -24.39 -0.24 -6.39
CA LYS A 324 -23.68 0.77 -5.60
C LYS A 324 -22.32 0.22 -5.21
N ASN A 325 -21.38 1.12 -4.93
CA ASN A 325 -20.10 0.75 -4.36
C ASN A 325 -20.33 0.07 -2.98
N GLN A 326 -19.57 -0.98 -2.68
CA GLN A 326 -19.70 -1.76 -1.42
C GLN A 326 -18.69 -1.31 -0.35
N GLY A 327 -18.10 -0.14 -0.50
CA GLY A 327 -16.85 0.27 0.13
C GLY A 327 -16.99 1.43 1.08
N ASP A 328 -17.55 1.15 2.24
CA ASP A 328 -17.27 1.97 3.42
C ASP A 328 -16.41 1.10 4.33
N MET A 329 -15.10 1.12 4.09
CA MET A 329 -14.17 1.05 5.22
C MET A 329 -14.49 2.26 6.13
N SER A 330 -14.13 2.24 7.41
CA SER A 330 -14.38 3.42 8.26
C SER A 330 -13.81 4.65 7.55
N TYR A 331 -14.70 5.60 7.18
CA TYR A 331 -14.47 6.74 6.27
C TYR A 331 -14.50 6.40 4.76
N SER A 332 -15.16 7.22 3.93
CA SER A 332 -15.20 7.06 2.47
C SER A 332 -13.80 6.84 1.89
N ASP A 333 -13.65 5.90 0.96
CA ASP A 333 -12.34 5.43 0.44
C ASP A 333 -11.38 4.83 1.50
N GLY A 334 -11.91 4.45 2.67
CA GLY A 334 -11.11 3.92 3.78
C GLY A 334 -10.21 4.94 4.45
N GLY A 335 -10.49 6.23 4.28
CA GLY A 335 -9.68 7.32 4.84
C GLY A 335 -8.35 7.55 4.11
N LEU A 336 -8.17 6.95 2.93
CA LEU A 336 -7.00 7.11 2.08
C LEU A 336 -7.13 8.34 1.18
N LYS A 337 -5.99 8.97 0.87
CA LYS A 337 -5.92 10.04 -0.13
C LYS A 337 -6.05 9.47 -1.54
N PRO A 338 -6.54 10.25 -2.52
CA PRO A 338 -6.66 9.79 -3.90
C PRO A 338 -5.37 9.18 -4.50
N SER A 339 -4.20 9.80 -4.26
CA SER A 339 -2.91 9.25 -4.70
C SER A 339 -2.58 7.89 -4.07
N GLU A 340 -2.99 7.65 -2.82
CA GLU A 340 -2.76 6.39 -2.10
C GLU A 340 -3.64 5.27 -2.68
N ILE A 341 -4.89 5.60 -3.02
CA ILE A 341 -5.81 4.70 -3.73
C ILE A 341 -5.25 4.34 -5.10
N ALA A 342 -4.74 5.32 -5.84
CA ALA A 342 -4.09 5.12 -7.13
C ALA A 342 -2.87 4.17 -6.99
N ILE A 343 -2.02 4.35 -5.97
CA ILE A 343 -0.90 3.43 -5.70
C ILE A 343 -1.40 2.00 -5.46
N ILE A 344 -2.44 1.83 -4.63
CA ILE A 344 -3.04 0.51 -4.36
C ILE A 344 -3.63 -0.10 -5.63
N LYS A 345 -4.28 0.70 -6.49
CA LYS A 345 -4.82 0.25 -7.78
C LYS A 345 -3.72 -0.23 -8.73
N GLY A 346 -2.66 0.56 -8.89
CA GLY A 346 -1.50 0.19 -9.71
C GLY A 346 -0.86 -1.13 -9.27
N TRP A 347 -0.71 -1.31 -7.96
CA TRP A 347 -0.28 -2.59 -7.38
C TRP A 347 -1.29 -3.71 -7.66
N TYR A 348 -2.57 -3.50 -7.35
CA TYR A 348 -3.59 -4.55 -7.40
C TYR A 348 -3.68 -5.18 -8.80
N PHE A 349 -3.69 -4.37 -9.85
CA PHE A 349 -3.75 -4.88 -11.22
C PHE A 349 -2.38 -5.34 -11.74
N GLY A 350 -1.28 -4.70 -11.33
CA GLY A 350 0.07 -5.05 -11.78
C GLY A 350 0.68 -6.30 -11.13
N ASP A 351 0.20 -6.72 -9.96
CA ASP A 351 0.86 -7.79 -9.20
C ASP A 351 0.50 -9.20 -9.69
N PRO A 352 1.45 -10.01 -10.21
CA PRO A 352 1.17 -11.37 -10.67
C PRO A 352 0.69 -12.31 -9.55
N ASN A 353 0.97 -12.00 -8.28
CA ASN A 353 0.51 -12.81 -7.15
C ASN A 353 -0.98 -12.64 -6.85
N ILE A 354 -1.63 -11.62 -7.42
CA ILE A 354 -3.09 -11.50 -7.42
C ILE A 354 -3.61 -12.24 -8.65
N PRO A 355 -4.35 -13.36 -8.48
CA PRO A 355 -4.83 -14.14 -9.62
C PRO A 355 -5.77 -13.34 -10.52
N ALA A 356 -5.74 -13.64 -11.82
CA ALA A 356 -6.55 -12.95 -12.83
C ALA A 356 -8.06 -12.96 -12.52
N VAL A 357 -8.58 -14.02 -11.88
CA VAL A 357 -9.99 -14.08 -11.47
C VAL A 357 -10.40 -12.96 -10.51
N TRP A 358 -9.47 -12.43 -9.72
CA TRP A 358 -9.71 -11.32 -8.79
C TRP A 358 -9.49 -9.94 -9.42
N LYS A 359 -9.12 -9.88 -10.69
CA LYS A 359 -8.94 -8.65 -11.49
C LYS A 359 -9.96 -8.55 -12.62
N PHE A 360 -10.16 -9.66 -13.31
CA PHE A 360 -10.88 -9.75 -14.57
C PHE A 360 -11.98 -10.83 -14.56
N GLY A 361 -12.14 -11.54 -13.44
CA GLY A 361 -13.09 -12.64 -13.29
C GLY A 361 -12.72 -13.90 -14.07
N THR A 362 -13.64 -14.86 -14.15
CA THR A 362 -13.36 -16.24 -14.60
C THR A 362 -13.03 -16.38 -16.09
N ASP A 363 -13.37 -15.39 -16.91
CA ASP A 363 -13.32 -15.40 -18.37
C ASP A 363 -12.53 -14.20 -18.95
N GLY A 364 -12.02 -13.30 -18.11
CA GLY A 364 -11.34 -12.08 -18.54
C GLY A 364 -12.25 -10.92 -18.94
N ALA A 365 -13.59 -11.07 -18.89
CA ALA A 365 -14.56 -10.03 -19.26
C ALA A 365 -14.62 -8.84 -18.29
N GLY A 366 -13.85 -8.90 -17.20
CA GLY A 366 -13.79 -7.85 -16.20
C GLY A 366 -14.75 -8.05 -15.05
N ILE A 367 -14.36 -7.53 -13.88
CA ILE A 367 -15.19 -7.52 -12.67
C ILE A 367 -15.20 -6.14 -11.99
N PHE A 368 -14.42 -5.19 -12.50
CA PHE A 368 -14.43 -3.81 -12.04
C PHE A 368 -14.95 -2.91 -13.15
N LYS A 369 -15.87 -2.01 -12.80
CA LYS A 369 -16.47 -1.04 -13.72
C LYS A 369 -16.38 0.35 -13.13
N TYR A 370 -15.83 1.31 -13.85
CA TYR A 370 -15.83 2.70 -13.42
C TYR A 370 -17.25 3.26 -13.32
N THR A 371 -17.54 3.96 -12.22
CA THR A 371 -18.85 4.55 -11.97
C THR A 371 -19.13 5.73 -12.90
N TYR A 372 -18.09 6.48 -13.28
CA TYR A 372 -18.22 7.67 -14.12
C TYR A 372 -18.42 7.33 -15.59
N SER A 373 -17.48 6.59 -16.20
CA SER A 373 -17.54 6.28 -17.63
C SER A 373 -18.33 5.01 -17.97
N GLY A 374 -18.56 4.12 -16.99
CA GLY A 374 -19.04 2.77 -17.24
C GLY A 374 -17.99 1.82 -17.84
N LYS A 375 -16.74 2.25 -18.03
CA LYS A 375 -15.65 1.42 -18.55
C LYS A 375 -15.43 0.20 -17.65
N ILE A 376 -15.48 -0.98 -18.25
CA ILE A 376 -15.14 -2.24 -17.58
C ILE A 376 -13.63 -2.50 -17.76
N ILE A 377 -12.97 -2.88 -16.67
CA ILE A 377 -11.56 -3.28 -16.66
C ILE A 377 -11.48 -4.75 -17.06
N THR A 378 -10.98 -5.02 -18.26
CA THR A 378 -10.81 -6.36 -18.85
C THR A 378 -9.33 -6.76 -18.89
N LYS A 379 -9.07 -8.05 -19.17
CA LYS A 379 -7.72 -8.58 -19.35
C LYS A 379 -7.05 -8.05 -20.63
#